data_AF-A0A332JI91-F1
#
_entry.id   AF-A0A332JI91-F1
#
_cell.length_a   1.000
_cell.length_b   1.000
_cell.length_c   1.000
_cell.angle_alpha   90.00
_cell.angle_beta   90.00
_cell.angle_gamma   90.00
#
_symmetry.space_group_name_H-M   'P 1'
#
loop_
_entity.id
_entity.type
_entity.pdbx_description
1 polymer ?
#
loop_
_entity_poly.entity_id
_entity_poly.type
_entity_poly.pdbx_seq_one_letter_code
_entity_poly.pdbx_strand_id
1 'polypeptide(L)' 'MVQPENDLIAIGSGGPYAQAAARALLENTDMGARDIAEKALDIAGDICIYTNHFHTIEELPSKA' A
#
# COMPACT_ATOMS: atom_id res chain seq x y z
N MET A 1 -16.65 -0.44 -5.81
CA MET A 1 -16.09 0.35 -6.92
C MET A 1 -14.61 0.49 -6.61
N VAL A 2 -13.73 -0.10 -7.42
CA VAL A 2 -12.27 0.03 -7.24
C VAL A 2 -11.83 1.06 -8.27
N GLN A 3 -11.87 2.34 -7.89
CA GLN A 3 -11.27 3.42 -8.67
C GLN A 3 -9.96 3.81 -7.98
N PRO A 4 -8.86 3.99 -8.74
CA PRO A 4 -7.65 4.58 -8.18
C PRO A 4 -7.96 6.02 -7.80
N GLU A 5 -7.93 6.29 -6.49
CA GLU A 5 -7.96 7.65 -5.96
C GLU A 5 -6.53 7.96 -5.49
N ASN A 6 -6.02 9.13 -5.86
CA ASN A 6 -4.69 9.62 -5.44
C ASN A 6 -3.53 8.67 -5.84
N ASP A 7 -3.56 8.12 -7.06
CA ASP A 7 -2.55 7.18 -7.58
C ASP A 7 -2.34 5.91 -6.73
N LEU A 8 -3.31 5.60 -5.87
CA LEU A 8 -3.27 4.48 -4.94
C LEU A 8 -4.48 3.57 -5.14
N ILE A 9 -4.25 2.27 -5.06
CA ILE A 9 -5.30 1.25 -5.12
C ILE A 9 -4.94 0.11 -4.18
N ALA A 10 -5.92 -0.37 -3.42
CA ALA A 10 -5.77 -1.55 -2.57
C ALA A 10 -6.99 -2.45 -2.68
N ILE A 11 -6.77 -3.76 -2.66
CA ILE A 11 -7.81 -4.78 -2.78
C ILE A 11 -7.60 -5.89 -1.73
N GLY A 12 -8.60 -6.74 -1.57
CA GLY A 12 -8.58 -7.84 -0.60
C GLY A 12 -9.06 -7.44 0.80
N SER A 13 -9.01 -8.40 1.72
CA SER A 13 -9.49 -8.22 3.11
C SER A 13 -8.67 -7.21 3.92
N GLY A 14 -7.38 -7.07 3.62
CA GLY A 14 -6.49 -6.06 4.20
C GLY A 14 -6.51 -4.70 3.46
N GLY A 15 -7.24 -4.60 2.35
CA GLY A 15 -7.22 -3.45 1.43
C GLY A 15 -7.47 -2.09 2.11
N PRO A 16 -8.53 -1.93 2.93
CA PRO A 16 -8.80 -0.66 3.60
C PRO A 16 -7.70 -0.20 4.56
N TYR A 17 -7.01 -1.12 5.23
CA TYR A 17 -5.92 -0.79 6.16
C TYR A 17 -4.67 -0.36 5.39
N ALA A 18 -4.30 -1.13 4.36
CA ALA A 18 -3.20 -0.77 3.47
C ALA A 18 -3.45 0.57 2.79
N GLN A 19 -4.66 0.82 2.29
CA GLN A 19 -5.01 2.09 1.64
C GLN A 19 -4.93 3.27 2.60
N ALA A 20 -5.43 3.13 3.83
CA ALA A 20 -5.35 4.19 4.83
C ALA A 20 -3.90 4.50 5.22
N ALA A 21 -3.07 3.48 5.43
CA ALA A 21 -1.65 3.62 5.74
C ALA A 21 -0.88 4.27 4.58
N ALA A 22 -1.03 3.75 3.37
CA ALA A 22 -0.36 4.27 2.18
C ALA A 22 -0.76 5.71 1.89
N ARG A 23 -2.05 6.08 2.02
CA ARG A 23 -2.49 7.47 1.85
C ARG A 23 -1.81 8.41 2.85
N ALA A 24 -1.75 8.03 4.13
CA ALA A 24 -1.09 8.85 5.15
C ALA A 24 0.41 9.03 4.84
N LEU A 25 1.09 7.99 4.38
CA LEU A 25 2.50 8.06 3.99
C LEU A 25 2.71 8.92 2.74
N LEU A 26 1.87 8.79 1.71
CA LEU A 26 1.92 9.60 0.49
C LEU A 26 1.74 11.10 0.78
N GLU A 27 0.86 11.45 1.71
CA GLU A 27 0.54 12.85 2.00
C GLU A 27 1.53 13.53 2.96
N ASN A 28 2.30 12.76 3.74
CA ASN A 28 3.08 13.29 4.87
C ASN A 28 4.56 12.91 4.86
N THR A 29 5.04 12.23 3.82
CA THR A 29 6.44 11.79 3.72
C THR A 29 6.98 11.88 2.29
N ASP A 30 8.31 11.96 2.15
CA ASP A 30 9.00 11.92 0.85
C ASP A 30 9.41 10.48 0.46
N MET A 31 8.68 9.48 0.94
CA MET A 31 8.99 8.07 0.71
C MET A 31 8.76 7.64 -0.75
N GLY A 32 9.57 6.68 -1.22
CA GLY A 32 9.37 6.08 -2.54
C GLY A 32 8.14 5.17 -2.58
N ALA A 33 7.57 4.96 -3.78
CA ALA A 33 6.38 4.13 -3.97
C ALA A 33 6.55 2.69 -3.44
N ARG A 34 7.74 2.10 -3.63
CA ARG A 34 8.08 0.77 -3.10
C ARG A 34 7.99 0.75 -1.57
N ASP A 35 8.62 1.70 -0.91
CA ASP A 35 8.71 1.75 0.55
C ASP A 35 7.35 2.01 1.19
N ILE A 36 6.51 2.84 0.53
CA ILE A 36 5.13 3.08 0.94
C ILE A 36 4.30 1.79 0.83
N ALA A 37 4.42 1.07 -0.28
CA ALA A 37 3.70 -0.19 -0.49
C ALA A 37 4.08 -1.24 0.55
N GLU A 38 5.37 -1.41 0.82
CA GLU A 38 5.89 -2.34 1.84
C GLU A 38 5.35 -2.00 3.23
N LYS A 39 5.51 -0.75 3.69
CA LYS A 39 5.01 -0.33 5.01
C LYS A 39 3.49 -0.47 5.14
N ALA A 40 2.75 -0.17 4.09
CA ALA A 40 1.30 -0.29 4.10
C ALA A 40 0.85 -1.76 4.20
N LEU A 41 1.56 -2.67 3.54
CA LEU A 41 1.31 -4.11 3.62
C LEU A 41 1.69 -4.68 5.00
N ASP A 42 2.78 -4.21 5.61
CA ASP A 42 3.15 -4.57 6.99
C ASP A 42 2.03 -4.20 7.98
N ILE A 43 1.55 -2.95 7.92
CA ILE A 43 0.46 -2.47 8.78
C ILE A 43 -0.82 -3.29 8.53
N ALA A 44 -1.12 -3.63 7.28
CA ALA A 44 -2.26 -4.48 6.96
C ALA A 44 -2.10 -5.91 7.52
N GLY A 45 -0.89 -6.46 7.51
CA GLY A 45 -0.56 -7.76 8.11
C GLY A 45 -0.69 -7.79 9.64
N ASP A 46 -0.44 -6.65 10.30
CA ASP A 46 -0.62 -6.53 11.75
C ASP A 46 -2.10 -6.45 12.17
N ILE A 47 -2.99 -5.99 11.29
CA ILE A 47 -4.41 -5.72 11.60
C ILE A 47 -5.33 -6.81 11.05
N CYS A 48 -5.11 -7.25 9.81
CA CYS A 48 -5.99 -8.18 9.13
C CYS A 48 -5.53 -9.63 9.32
N ILE A 49 -6.32 -10.45 10.01
CA ILE A 49 -6.03 -11.88 10.25
C ILE A 49 -5.82 -12.73 8.98
N TYR A 50 -6.24 -12.21 7.82
CA TYR A 50 -6.11 -12.86 6.50
C TYR A 50 -4.96 -12.29 5.66
N THR A 51 -4.20 -11.33 6.18
CA THR A 51 -3.02 -10.74 5.55
C THR A 51 -1.81 -11.09 6.40
N ASN A 52 -0.69 -11.43 5.78
CA ASN A 52 0.55 -11.78 6.49
C ASN A 52 1.70 -10.86 6.06
N HIS A 53 2.88 -11.07 6.65
CA HIS A 53 4.09 -10.28 6.40
C HIS A 53 4.97 -10.81 5.26
N PHE A 54 4.48 -11.79 4.48
CA PHE A 54 5.22 -12.34 3.36
C PHE A 54 4.75 -11.67 2.07
N HIS A 55 5.48 -10.64 1.64
CA HIS A 55 5.10 -9.83 0.50
C HIS A 55 5.91 -10.16 -0.76
N THR A 56 5.25 -10.11 -1.91
CA THR A 56 5.90 -10.05 -3.22
C THR A 56 5.68 -8.64 -3.76
N ILE A 57 6.77 -7.91 -4.02
CA ILE A 57 6.73 -6.51 -4.45
C ILE A 57 7.41 -6.39 -5.80
N GLU A 58 6.64 -5.97 -6.80
CA GLU A 58 7.09 -5.70 -8.16
C GLU A 58 7.08 -4.19 -8.41
N GLU A 59 8.07 -3.69 -9.15
CA GLU A 59 8.22 -2.26 -9.45
C GLU A 59 8.53 -2.03 -10.92
N LEU A 60 8.06 -0.89 -11.44
CA LEU A 60 8.38 -0.42 -12.78
C LEU A 60 8.96 0.99 -12.70
N PRO A 61 10.04 1.29 -13.45
CA PRO A 61 10.54 2.65 -13.53
C PRO A 61 9.49 3.55 -14.19
N SER A 62 9.35 4.77 -13.69
CA SER A 62 8.51 5.78 -14.34
C SER A 62 9.06 6.09 -15.73
N LYS A 63 8.18 6.07 -16.75
CA LYS A 63 8.51 6.61 -18.06
C LYS A 63 8.37 8.13 -17.98
N ALA A 64 9.49 8.83 -18.16
CA ALA A 64 9.53 10.27 -18.35
C ALA A 64 8.73 10.70 -19.60
#